data_AF-A0A8H3E567-F1
#
_entry.id   AF-A0A8H3E567-F1
#
_cell.length_a   1.000
_cell.length_b   1.000
_cell.length_c   1.000
_cell.angle_alpha   90.00
_cell.angle_beta   90.00
_cell.angle_gamma   90.00
#
_symmetry.space_group_name_H-M   'P 1'
#
loop_
_entity.id
_entity.type
_entity.pdbx_description
1 polymer ?
#
loop_
_entity_poly.entity_id
_entity_poly.type
_entity_poly.pdbx_seq_one_letter_code
_entity_poly.pdbx_strand_id
1 'polypeptide(L)'
;MSVKPEDIACVDIYPPINVARVGDSSEHFIGSEVPGVEPTPDGGFKDKDHKIKKQAARFRVYAFDKDSKPLGEITNDGYSLSWKVHVANKKAAWITHRSRFKFVKEVGRDDLRNPDVQGLPEGQKKPYEYTNTRTELIIDPGEKVVEGANVKDVFLDGQFGNDKEIPLHKDVRLGELRTDEKGRLLVLASDGKSFPASGNPDEMLQNGFDNAGWVDKVCDGTVRVTVKSKSQPELDIPVRNRATVMTAPPRFSSGTHAPTTLYELMEEIYERRRRREAGSEYKVGEVIYYRDIYPLFKRIYLLSWTNNRPKMNQRHGPRNMKLYFDNPELADPSPSSKDARADVFDKLRAPVIDGDKKNEKTRDDQAEGGHMPPLAGDAGDPVPGERDSWASLTQLQWHRFKKWSEGDFEPGNKEDQKSYESFDKIPLDEQPSALTKAALEWTIGAALYPGIECFWIAEGEDMYKPAKQDEPWNRFRFADTVTPGDLSKGLCLPWQSDFNMCNTHWWPSVRPDDAVTEVYFNQVKRDTQPDQLATKLTQRVKWHRGIEGENRNERNTNMVRNWNKLGFIARQLYETAPDQLEIHIERQRHPDMPA
;
A
#
# COMPACT_ATOMS: atom_id res chain seq x y z
N MET A 1 -8.59 32.91 -0.14
CA MET A 1 -7.92 33.91 0.72
C MET A 1 -6.81 33.18 1.45
N SER A 2 -5.61 33.76 1.52
CA SER A 2 -4.49 33.18 2.26
C SER A 2 -4.83 33.12 3.76
N VAL A 3 -4.52 32.00 4.43
CA VAL A 3 -4.62 31.88 5.90
C VAL A 3 -3.78 32.98 6.54
N LYS A 4 -4.31 33.69 7.54
CA LYS A 4 -3.56 34.76 8.22
C LYS A 4 -2.59 34.15 9.23
N PRO A 5 -1.32 34.61 9.31
CA PRO A 5 -0.33 34.03 10.20
C PRO A 5 -0.74 34.02 11.68
N GLU A 6 -1.37 35.10 12.15
CA GLU A 6 -1.82 35.26 13.53
C GLU A 6 -2.95 34.31 13.97
N ASP A 7 -3.68 33.72 13.01
CA ASP A 7 -4.73 32.74 13.31
C ASP A 7 -4.16 31.31 13.43
N ILE A 8 -2.92 31.08 13.01
CA ILE A 8 -2.28 29.77 12.97
C ILE A 8 -1.74 29.41 14.36
N ALA A 9 -2.38 28.45 15.02
CA ALA A 9 -1.81 27.86 16.23
C ALA A 9 -0.69 26.87 15.88
N CYS A 10 -0.83 26.15 14.77
CA CYS A 10 0.17 25.21 14.27
C CYS A 10 -0.13 24.76 12.83
N VAL A 11 0.85 24.10 12.22
CA VAL A 11 0.70 23.43 10.93
C VAL A 11 1.03 21.94 11.03
N ASP A 12 0.54 21.15 10.09
CA ASP A 12 0.88 19.73 9.96
C ASP A 12 0.94 19.28 8.49
N ILE A 13 1.67 18.21 8.21
CA ILE A 13 1.92 17.68 6.86
C ILE A 13 0.87 16.61 6.54
N TYR A 14 0.24 16.73 5.37
CA TYR A 14 -0.73 15.78 4.83
C TYR A 14 -0.40 15.31 3.41
N PRO A 15 -0.65 14.03 3.09
CA PRO A 15 -1.03 12.98 4.03
C PRO A 15 0.11 12.65 5.01
N PRO A 16 -0.19 12.13 6.21
CA PRO A 16 0.81 11.76 7.21
C PRO A 16 1.80 10.68 6.74
N ILE A 17 1.32 9.79 5.85
CA ILE A 17 2.10 8.77 5.16
C ILE A 17 1.69 8.84 3.69
N ASN A 18 2.65 8.85 2.78
CA ASN A 18 2.38 8.76 1.33
C ASN A 18 3.28 7.74 0.64
N VAL A 19 2.83 7.27 -0.52
CA VAL A 19 3.51 6.24 -1.31
C VAL A 19 3.88 6.75 -2.70
N ALA A 20 5.18 6.83 -2.96
CA ALA A 20 5.71 6.98 -4.31
C ALA A 20 5.91 5.60 -4.95
N ARG A 21 5.69 5.45 -6.26
CA ARG A 21 5.91 4.16 -6.94
C ARG A 21 6.92 4.28 -8.07
N VAL A 22 7.80 3.29 -8.14
CA VAL A 22 8.89 3.24 -9.13
C VAL A 22 8.33 3.18 -10.56
N GLY A 23 9.10 3.72 -11.49
CA GLY A 23 8.76 3.76 -12.92
C GLY A 23 9.99 4.16 -13.72
N ASP A 24 10.21 3.55 -14.88
CA ASP A 24 11.40 3.75 -15.71
C ASP A 24 11.29 4.93 -16.70
N SER A 25 10.14 5.60 -16.74
CA SER A 25 9.94 6.85 -17.49
C SER A 25 10.48 8.08 -16.74
N SER A 26 10.82 9.15 -17.47
CA SER A 26 11.03 10.50 -16.91
C SER A 26 9.72 11.21 -16.56
N GLU A 27 8.59 10.75 -17.12
CA GLU A 27 7.25 11.25 -16.79
C GLU A 27 6.76 10.70 -15.45
N HIS A 28 5.82 11.43 -14.84
CA HIS A 28 5.17 11.04 -13.60
C HIS A 28 3.72 11.51 -13.58
N PHE A 29 2.95 10.94 -12.67
CA PHE A 29 1.61 11.38 -12.29
C PHE A 29 1.51 11.42 -10.76
N ILE A 30 0.49 12.06 -10.22
CA ILE A 30 0.28 12.16 -8.76
C ILE A 30 -0.60 10.98 -8.31
N GLY A 31 -0.28 10.38 -7.17
CA GLY A 31 -1.16 9.40 -6.53
C GLY A 31 -2.55 9.96 -6.21
N SER A 32 -3.47 9.10 -5.79
CA SER A 32 -4.83 9.55 -5.47
C SER A 32 -4.82 10.53 -4.30
N GLU A 33 -5.60 11.60 -4.42
CA GLU A 33 -5.85 12.57 -3.35
C GLU A 33 -7.32 12.62 -2.94
N VAL A 34 -8.16 11.76 -3.55
CA VAL A 34 -9.59 11.68 -3.25
C VAL A 34 -9.94 10.22 -2.92
N PRO A 35 -10.51 9.93 -1.73
CA PRO A 35 -10.88 8.57 -1.36
C PRO A 35 -11.78 7.90 -2.39
N GLY A 36 -11.48 6.65 -2.73
CA GLY A 36 -12.20 5.83 -3.70
C GLY A 36 -11.92 6.16 -5.17
N VAL A 37 -11.12 7.18 -5.47
CA VAL A 37 -10.78 7.57 -6.85
C VAL A 37 -9.43 6.99 -7.23
N GLU A 38 -9.41 6.08 -8.21
CA GLU A 38 -8.16 5.54 -8.73
C GLU A 38 -7.38 6.59 -9.54
N PRO A 39 -6.04 6.60 -9.50
CA PRO A 39 -5.25 7.44 -10.38
C PRO A 39 -5.45 7.04 -11.85
N THR A 40 -5.79 8.00 -12.71
CA THR A 40 -5.94 7.84 -14.16
C THR A 40 -5.00 8.79 -14.90
N PRO A 41 -3.72 8.43 -15.10
CA PRO A 41 -2.74 9.33 -15.70
C PRO A 41 -3.11 9.68 -17.13
N ASP A 42 -2.85 10.92 -17.55
CA ASP A 42 -3.02 11.35 -18.93
C ASP A 42 -2.16 10.49 -19.87
N GLY A 43 -2.77 9.95 -20.92
CA GLY A 43 -2.12 8.99 -21.83
C GLY A 43 -1.86 7.60 -21.22
N GLY A 44 -2.33 7.35 -20.00
CA GLY A 44 -2.17 6.09 -19.27
C GLY A 44 -0.87 5.99 -18.48
N PHE A 45 -0.65 4.81 -17.89
CA PHE A 45 0.45 4.53 -16.97
C PHE A 45 1.83 4.41 -17.64
N LYS A 46 1.88 4.37 -18.96
CA LYS A 46 3.12 4.33 -19.74
C LYS A 46 3.24 5.51 -20.68
N ASP A 47 4.46 5.96 -20.91
CA ASP A 47 4.76 6.96 -21.94
C ASP A 47 4.75 6.36 -23.36
N LYS A 48 5.04 7.22 -24.34
CA LYS A 48 5.10 6.85 -25.76
C LYS A 48 6.18 5.81 -26.12
N ASP A 49 7.20 5.67 -25.26
CA ASP A 49 8.29 4.72 -25.43
C ASP A 49 8.04 3.44 -24.60
N HIS A 50 6.79 3.24 -24.15
CA HIS A 50 6.34 2.12 -23.34
C HIS A 50 7.04 1.99 -21.97
N LYS A 51 7.60 3.08 -21.43
CA LYS A 51 8.15 3.12 -20.07
C LYS A 51 7.09 3.51 -19.07
N ILE A 52 7.16 2.95 -17.86
CA ILE A 52 6.19 3.19 -16.79
C ILE A 52 6.43 4.57 -16.18
N LYS A 53 5.37 5.39 -16.15
CA LYS A 53 5.36 6.68 -15.45
C LYS A 53 5.47 6.46 -13.94
N LYS A 54 6.28 7.27 -13.27
CA LYS A 54 6.38 7.22 -11.80
C LYS A 54 5.08 7.71 -11.16
N GLN A 55 4.68 7.12 -10.04
CA GLN A 55 3.68 7.73 -9.16
C GLN A 55 4.41 8.61 -8.15
N ALA A 56 4.17 9.92 -8.17
CA ALA A 56 4.71 10.87 -7.21
C ALA A 56 3.82 10.94 -5.96
N ALA A 57 4.45 10.97 -4.80
CA ALA A 57 3.80 11.25 -3.53
C ALA A 57 3.82 12.77 -3.30
N ARG A 58 2.64 13.41 -3.37
CA ARG A 58 2.50 14.85 -3.09
C ARG A 58 2.21 15.09 -1.60
N PHE A 59 2.92 16.03 -0.99
CA PHE A 59 2.70 16.47 0.38
C PHE A 59 2.30 17.94 0.43
N ARG A 60 1.36 18.22 1.33
CA ARG A 60 0.72 19.53 1.57
C ARG A 60 0.91 19.92 3.02
N VAL A 61 0.84 21.20 3.31
CA VAL A 61 0.86 21.72 4.68
C VAL A 61 -0.51 22.31 4.99
N TYR A 62 -1.13 21.90 6.08
CA TYR A 62 -2.38 22.48 6.56
C TYR A 62 -2.15 23.27 7.84
N ALA A 63 -2.73 24.47 7.91
CA ALA A 63 -2.78 25.27 9.12
C ALA A 63 -4.04 24.96 9.92
N PHE A 64 -3.91 25.10 11.24
CA PHE A 64 -4.97 24.83 12.19
C PHE A 64 -5.00 25.90 13.28
N ASP A 65 -6.19 26.18 13.78
CA ASP A 65 -6.39 27.03 14.95
C ASP A 65 -6.11 26.27 16.26
N LYS A 66 -6.30 26.98 17.39
CA LYS A 66 -6.12 26.44 18.74
C LYS A 66 -7.06 25.28 19.09
N ASP A 67 -8.18 25.16 18.38
CA ASP A 67 -9.19 24.12 18.55
C ASP A 67 -8.95 22.95 17.57
N SER A 68 -7.80 22.95 16.87
CA SER A 68 -7.41 21.99 15.85
C SER A 68 -8.37 21.89 14.66
N LYS A 69 -9.12 22.97 14.37
CA LYS A 69 -9.90 23.07 13.14
C LYS A 69 -9.00 23.54 12.00
N PRO A 70 -9.06 22.91 10.80
CA PRO A 70 -8.24 23.34 9.68
C PRO A 70 -8.69 24.73 9.19
N LEU A 71 -7.71 25.60 8.98
CA LEU A 71 -7.87 26.96 8.47
C LEU A 71 -7.66 27.02 6.94
N GLY A 72 -6.92 26.06 6.39
CA GLY A 72 -6.57 26.04 4.97
C GLY A 72 -5.23 25.38 4.70
N GLU A 73 -4.98 25.10 3.43
CA GLU A 73 -3.66 24.72 2.93
C GLU A 73 -2.71 25.94 2.94
N ILE A 74 -1.49 25.74 3.45
CA ILE A 74 -0.38 26.68 3.36
C ILE A 74 0.44 26.37 2.11
N THR A 75 0.70 27.40 1.31
CA THR A 75 1.43 27.31 0.03
C THR A 75 2.47 28.42 -0.06
N ASN A 76 3.23 28.45 -1.15
CA ASN A 76 4.13 29.57 -1.44
C ASN A 76 3.42 30.91 -1.71
N ASP A 77 2.08 30.95 -1.71
CA ASP A 77 1.31 32.20 -1.63
C ASP A 77 1.21 32.68 -0.18
N GLY A 78 1.87 33.79 0.15
CA GLY A 78 1.94 34.34 1.51
C GLY A 78 2.93 33.66 2.47
N TYR A 79 3.41 32.45 2.16
CA TYR A 79 4.39 31.72 2.98
C TYR A 79 5.58 31.23 2.15
N SER A 80 6.62 30.76 2.84
CA SER A 80 7.74 30.00 2.28
C SER A 80 7.76 28.62 2.93
N LEU A 81 7.91 27.59 2.09
CA LEU A 81 7.98 26.20 2.50
C LEU A 81 9.36 25.63 2.19
N SER A 82 10.09 25.23 3.22
CA SER A 82 11.38 24.55 3.10
C SER A 82 11.22 23.11 3.55
N TRP A 83 11.24 22.17 2.60
CA TRP A 83 11.03 20.75 2.85
C TRP A 83 12.35 20.04 3.10
N LYS A 84 12.34 19.11 4.06
CA LYS A 84 13.47 18.25 4.39
C LYS A 84 13.06 16.80 4.27
N VAL A 85 13.78 16.03 3.46
CA VAL A 85 13.48 14.61 3.21
C VAL A 85 14.72 13.78 3.45
N HIS A 86 14.59 12.71 4.24
CA HIS A 86 15.65 11.74 4.51
C HIS A 86 15.09 10.34 4.31
N VAL A 87 15.57 9.64 3.29
CA VAL A 87 15.21 8.26 2.95
C VAL A 87 16.45 7.38 2.99
N ALA A 88 16.28 6.08 3.24
CA ALA A 88 17.37 5.11 3.10
C ALA A 88 16.85 3.76 2.60
N ASN A 89 17.72 2.97 1.99
CA ASN A 89 17.50 1.55 1.73
C ASN A 89 18.45 0.73 2.61
N LYS A 90 17.88 -0.03 3.55
CA LYS A 90 18.62 -0.89 4.49
C LYS A 90 18.47 -2.39 4.18
N LYS A 91 17.88 -2.78 3.05
CA LYS A 91 17.55 -4.18 2.75
C LYS A 91 18.76 -5.10 2.75
N ALA A 92 19.87 -4.68 2.13
CA ALA A 92 21.08 -5.50 2.03
C ALA A 92 21.82 -5.66 3.37
N ALA A 93 21.66 -4.70 4.28
CA ALA A 93 22.24 -4.73 5.63
C ALA A 93 21.43 -5.56 6.63
N TRP A 94 20.15 -5.84 6.32
CA TRP A 94 19.21 -6.48 7.22
C TRP A 94 19.43 -7.99 7.36
N ILE A 95 18.50 -8.67 8.04
CA ILE A 95 18.44 -10.13 8.13
C ILE A 95 17.73 -10.75 6.93
N THR A 96 17.99 -12.03 6.70
CA THR A 96 17.22 -12.89 5.79
C THR A 96 15.74 -12.86 6.16
N HIS A 97 14.88 -13.12 5.17
CA HIS A 97 13.44 -13.05 5.35
C HIS A 97 12.97 -13.98 6.47
N ARG A 98 12.23 -13.40 7.42
CA ARG A 98 11.52 -14.10 8.49
C ARG A 98 10.08 -13.62 8.50
N SER A 99 9.14 -14.55 8.68
CA SER A 99 7.76 -14.19 9.02
C SER A 99 7.71 -13.58 10.41
N ARG A 100 6.62 -12.87 10.73
CA ARG A 100 6.42 -12.30 12.07
C ARG A 100 6.46 -13.36 13.19
N PHE A 101 6.12 -14.60 12.89
CA PHE A 101 6.15 -15.74 13.82
C PHE A 101 7.54 -16.34 14.03
N LYS A 102 8.51 -16.00 13.17
CA LYS A 102 9.88 -16.55 13.19
C LYS A 102 10.94 -15.47 13.41
N PHE A 103 10.54 -14.26 13.81
CA PHE A 103 11.47 -13.17 14.07
C PHE A 103 12.33 -13.47 15.31
N VAL A 104 13.60 -13.08 15.23
CA VAL A 104 14.60 -13.25 16.30
C VAL A 104 15.12 -11.89 16.76
N LYS A 105 15.23 -11.69 18.08
CA LYS A 105 15.74 -10.44 18.66
C LYS A 105 17.27 -10.36 18.63
N GLU A 106 17.93 -11.51 18.63
CA GLU A 106 19.37 -11.64 18.48
C GLU A 106 19.68 -12.35 17.18
N VAL A 107 20.63 -11.82 16.41
CA VAL A 107 21.00 -12.27 15.08
C VAL A 107 22.43 -12.79 15.11
N GLY A 108 22.66 -13.95 14.49
CA GLY A 108 23.98 -14.48 14.21
C GLY A 108 24.42 -14.20 12.77
N ARG A 109 25.58 -14.72 12.40
CA ARG A 109 26.12 -14.63 11.02
C ARG A 109 25.11 -15.10 9.97
N ASP A 110 24.52 -16.28 10.16
CA ASP A 110 23.62 -16.92 9.19
C ASP A 110 22.23 -16.27 9.10
N ASP A 111 21.89 -15.38 10.04
CA ASP A 111 20.66 -14.60 9.97
C ASP A 111 20.82 -13.38 9.05
N LEU A 112 22.04 -12.92 8.78
CA LEU A 112 22.30 -11.68 8.04
C LEU A 112 22.19 -11.89 6.52
N ARG A 113 21.62 -10.91 5.82
CA ARG A 113 21.90 -10.74 4.39
C ARG A 113 23.35 -10.32 4.21
N ASN A 114 24.02 -10.81 3.16
CA ASN A 114 25.42 -10.49 2.84
C ASN A 114 26.38 -10.74 4.03
N PRO A 115 26.38 -11.93 4.67
CA PRO A 115 27.12 -12.16 5.92
C PRO A 115 28.64 -11.97 5.81
N ASP A 116 29.18 -11.90 4.59
CA ASP A 116 30.60 -11.67 4.32
C ASP A 116 31.02 -10.20 4.37
N VAL A 117 30.07 -9.25 4.40
CA VAL A 117 30.34 -7.80 4.42
C VAL A 117 29.89 -7.25 5.75
N GLN A 118 30.81 -6.73 6.56
CA GLN A 118 30.51 -6.25 7.92
C GLN A 118 29.64 -7.25 8.71
N GLY A 119 29.97 -8.54 8.61
CA GLY A 119 29.23 -9.62 9.25
C GLY A 119 29.65 -9.87 10.69
N LEU A 120 29.03 -10.88 11.30
CA LEU A 120 29.42 -11.39 12.61
C LEU A 120 30.38 -12.59 12.46
N PRO A 121 31.35 -12.74 13.38
CA PRO A 121 32.08 -14.00 13.55
C PRO A 121 31.15 -15.18 13.86
N GLU A 122 31.61 -16.38 13.50
CA GLU A 122 30.93 -17.64 13.83
C GLU A 122 30.60 -17.72 15.34
N GLY A 123 29.38 -18.13 15.69
CA GLY A 123 28.92 -18.28 17.08
C GLY A 123 28.64 -16.98 17.84
N GLN A 124 28.99 -15.80 17.32
CA GLN A 124 28.64 -14.53 17.93
C GLN A 124 27.22 -14.10 17.57
N LYS A 125 26.49 -13.58 18.55
CA LYS A 125 25.18 -12.95 18.35
C LYS A 125 25.20 -11.49 18.81
N LYS A 126 24.36 -10.67 18.18
CA LYS A 126 24.07 -9.29 18.60
C LYS A 126 22.57 -9.02 18.51
N PRO A 127 22.04 -8.01 19.20
CA PRO A 127 20.70 -7.51 18.94
C PRO A 127 20.53 -7.16 17.45
N TYR A 128 19.34 -7.36 16.89
CA TYR A 128 19.08 -7.14 15.47
C TYR A 128 19.38 -5.69 15.02
N GLU A 129 19.38 -4.72 15.95
CA GLU A 129 19.77 -3.33 15.73
C GLU A 129 21.21 -3.18 15.23
N TYR A 130 22.08 -4.19 15.45
CA TYR A 130 23.43 -4.25 14.86
C TYR A 130 23.42 -4.07 13.34
N THR A 131 22.37 -4.53 12.65
CA THR A 131 22.21 -4.36 11.21
C THR A 131 22.25 -2.89 10.76
N ASN A 132 21.87 -1.93 11.62
CA ASN A 132 22.00 -0.49 11.32
C ASN A 132 23.45 0.00 11.27
N THR A 133 24.40 -0.78 11.78
CA THR A 133 25.84 -0.43 11.78
C THR A 133 26.57 -0.93 10.54
N ARG A 134 25.90 -1.70 9.68
CA ARG A 134 26.46 -2.27 8.45
C ARG A 134 26.36 -1.27 7.30
N THR A 135 26.98 -0.10 7.50
CA THR A 135 26.83 1.10 6.69
C THR A 135 27.21 0.94 5.22
N GLU A 136 28.12 0.02 4.89
CA GLU A 136 28.54 -0.23 3.50
C GLU A 136 27.45 -0.94 2.69
N LEU A 137 26.45 -1.52 3.38
CA LEU A 137 25.28 -2.18 2.79
C LEU A 137 24.01 -1.31 2.86
N ILE A 138 24.10 -0.09 3.37
CA ILE A 138 22.98 0.85 3.51
C ILE A 138 23.15 1.97 2.49
N ILE A 139 22.16 2.15 1.62
CA ILE A 139 22.12 3.33 0.74
C ILE A 139 21.43 4.44 1.51
N ASP A 140 22.20 5.44 1.93
CA ASP A 140 21.71 6.63 2.64
C ASP A 140 22.25 7.91 1.97
N PRO A 141 21.41 8.64 1.21
CA PRO A 141 21.76 9.95 0.62
C PRO A 141 21.89 11.10 1.65
N GLY A 142 21.55 10.85 2.91
CA GLY A 142 21.36 11.86 3.95
C GLY A 142 20.08 12.68 3.78
N GLU A 143 19.88 13.66 4.66
CA GLU A 143 18.79 14.63 4.54
C GLU A 143 19.04 15.58 3.36
N LYS A 144 18.05 15.72 2.47
CA LYS A 144 18.05 16.71 1.38
C LYS A 144 16.99 17.78 1.64
N VAL A 145 17.28 18.99 1.20
CA VAL A 145 16.41 20.15 1.33
C VAL A 145 15.90 20.57 -0.05
N VAL A 146 14.63 20.92 -0.16
CA VAL A 146 14.03 21.54 -1.35
C VAL A 146 13.08 22.66 -0.94
N GLU A 147 13.21 23.82 -1.58
CA GLU A 147 12.49 25.04 -1.22
C GLU A 147 12.14 25.86 -2.46
N GLY A 148 10.98 26.52 -2.44
CA GLY A 148 10.50 27.34 -3.56
C GLY A 148 9.47 26.61 -4.42
N ALA A 149 9.03 27.26 -5.50
CA ALA A 149 8.03 26.73 -6.42
C ALA A 149 8.69 26.18 -7.69
N ASN A 150 8.12 25.12 -8.27
CA ASN A 150 8.60 24.50 -9.51
C ASN A 150 10.07 24.03 -9.48
N VAL A 151 10.60 23.69 -8.31
CA VAL A 151 11.97 23.15 -8.20
C VAL A 151 12.01 21.72 -8.72
N LYS A 152 13.09 21.37 -9.42
CA LYS A 152 13.35 20.05 -9.98
C LYS A 152 14.80 19.62 -9.69
N ASP A 153 15.13 18.38 -10.01
CA ASP A 153 16.51 17.85 -10.04
C ASP A 153 17.22 17.81 -8.67
N VAL A 154 16.46 17.69 -7.57
CA VAL A 154 17.03 17.42 -6.23
C VAL A 154 17.09 15.90 -6.04
N PHE A 155 18.21 15.30 -6.43
CA PHE A 155 18.38 13.84 -6.40
C PHE A 155 18.74 13.29 -5.02
N LEU A 156 18.16 12.13 -4.70
CA LEU A 156 18.43 11.34 -3.49
C LEU A 156 19.50 10.28 -3.80
N ASP A 157 20.71 10.74 -4.16
CA ASP A 157 21.83 9.87 -4.55
C ASP A 157 22.66 9.49 -3.31
N GLY A 158 22.77 8.18 -3.07
CA GLY A 158 23.57 7.58 -2.01
C GLY A 158 24.66 6.65 -2.57
N GLN A 159 25.38 5.98 -1.67
CA GLN A 159 26.46 5.06 -2.03
C GLN A 159 26.16 3.63 -1.55
N PHE A 160 26.76 2.64 -2.19
CA PHE A 160 26.72 1.24 -1.78
C PHE A 160 28.09 0.59 -1.98
N GLY A 161 28.61 -0.09 -0.97
CA GLY A 161 29.92 -0.75 -0.99
C GLY A 161 31.09 0.14 -0.62
N ASN A 162 32.30 -0.44 -0.64
CA ASN A 162 33.50 0.20 -0.04
C ASN A 162 34.83 -0.08 -0.78
N ASP A 163 34.79 -0.75 -1.94
CA ASP A 163 35.95 -1.21 -2.74
C ASP A 163 36.90 -2.19 -2.02
N LYS A 164 36.59 -2.60 -0.78
CA LYS A 164 37.40 -3.58 -0.01
C LYS A 164 36.76 -4.96 0.00
N GLU A 165 35.47 -5.02 0.35
CA GLU A 165 34.69 -6.25 0.47
C GLU A 165 33.70 -6.39 -0.70
N ILE A 166 33.15 -5.25 -1.15
CA ILE A 166 32.20 -5.14 -2.26
C ILE A 166 32.50 -3.90 -3.11
N PRO A 167 32.32 -3.97 -4.45
CA PRO A 167 32.54 -2.82 -5.33
C PRO A 167 31.74 -1.59 -4.89
N LEU A 168 32.34 -0.41 -4.96
CA LEU A 168 31.71 0.85 -4.61
C LEU A 168 30.87 1.41 -5.77
N HIS A 169 29.59 1.65 -5.51
CA HIS A 169 28.64 2.32 -6.39
C HIS A 169 28.31 3.71 -5.83
N LYS A 170 28.78 4.79 -6.47
CA LYS A 170 28.74 6.15 -5.89
C LYS A 170 27.48 6.97 -6.14
N ASP A 171 26.61 6.53 -7.06
CA ASP A 171 25.43 7.27 -7.52
C ASP A 171 24.17 6.41 -7.52
N VAL A 172 23.91 5.72 -6.40
CA VAL A 172 22.71 4.89 -6.26
C VAL A 172 21.51 5.78 -5.93
N ARG A 173 20.75 6.14 -6.97
CA ARG A 173 19.59 7.03 -6.87
C ARG A 173 18.36 6.37 -6.25
N LEU A 174 17.98 6.78 -5.04
CA LEU A 174 16.76 6.31 -4.37
C LEU A 174 15.50 7.06 -4.82
N GLY A 175 15.64 8.25 -5.37
CA GLY A 175 14.52 9.07 -5.83
C GLY A 175 14.92 10.49 -6.21
N GLU A 176 13.91 11.34 -6.38
CA GLU A 176 14.05 12.76 -6.73
C GLU A 176 13.00 13.56 -5.95
N LEU A 177 13.38 14.74 -5.46
CA LEU A 177 12.47 15.72 -4.88
C LEU A 177 12.17 16.83 -5.89
N ARG A 178 10.91 17.22 -5.96
CA ARG A 178 10.44 18.39 -6.71
C ARG A 178 9.50 19.22 -5.87
N THR A 179 9.22 20.45 -6.29
CA THR A 179 8.07 21.21 -5.81
C THR A 179 7.15 21.59 -6.97
N ASP A 180 5.84 21.61 -6.70
CA ASP A 180 4.87 22.14 -7.67
C ASP A 180 4.82 23.68 -7.64
N GLU A 181 3.94 24.27 -8.46
CA GLU A 181 3.80 25.72 -8.58
C GLU A 181 3.33 26.39 -7.27
N LYS A 182 2.71 25.62 -6.36
CA LYS A 182 2.27 26.08 -5.03
C LYS A 182 3.30 25.77 -3.94
N GLY A 183 4.46 25.21 -4.28
CA GLY A 183 5.49 24.84 -3.32
C GLY A 183 5.21 23.55 -2.55
N ARG A 184 4.25 22.74 -3.01
CA ARG A 184 3.99 21.41 -2.43
C ARG A 184 5.13 20.48 -2.79
N LEU A 185 5.55 19.64 -1.86
CA LEU A 185 6.59 18.66 -2.12
C LEU A 185 6.03 17.52 -2.98
N LEU A 186 6.81 17.11 -3.97
CA LEU A 186 6.63 15.90 -4.76
C LEU A 186 7.84 15.00 -4.49
N VAL A 187 7.62 13.81 -3.94
CA VAL A 187 8.65 12.77 -3.83
C VAL A 187 8.43 11.76 -4.94
N LEU A 188 9.41 11.64 -5.84
CA LEU A 188 9.43 10.65 -6.91
C LEU A 188 10.34 9.49 -6.51
N ALA A 189 9.87 8.26 -6.70
CA ALA A 189 10.67 7.06 -6.48
C ALA A 189 11.75 6.91 -7.58
N SER A 190 12.66 5.95 -7.37
CA SER A 190 13.70 5.58 -8.34
C SER A 190 13.13 5.01 -9.67
N ASP A 191 14.03 4.69 -10.60
CA ASP A 191 13.69 4.06 -11.89
C ASP A 191 13.28 2.57 -11.78
N GLY A 192 13.24 2.01 -10.57
CA GLY A 192 12.86 0.64 -10.31
C GLY A 192 13.90 -0.41 -10.70
N LYS A 193 15.10 -0.02 -11.15
CA LYS A 193 16.16 -0.97 -11.49
C LYS A 193 16.76 -1.61 -10.24
N SER A 194 17.03 -2.91 -10.34
CA SER A 194 17.82 -3.68 -9.39
C SER A 194 19.04 -4.24 -10.10
N PHE A 195 20.15 -4.38 -9.39
CA PHE A 195 21.43 -4.76 -9.99
C PHE A 195 22.26 -5.64 -9.04
N PRO A 196 23.11 -6.53 -9.58
CA PRO A 196 24.13 -7.21 -8.81
C PRO A 196 25.29 -6.26 -8.53
N ALA A 197 25.71 -6.18 -7.27
CA ALA A 197 26.79 -5.34 -6.79
C ALA A 197 28.15 -5.71 -7.41
N SER A 198 28.31 -6.94 -7.91
CA SER A 198 29.46 -7.40 -8.70
C SER A 198 29.65 -6.61 -10.00
N GLY A 199 28.58 -5.97 -10.50
CA GLY A 199 28.55 -5.31 -11.80
C GLY A 199 28.32 -6.25 -12.98
N ASN A 200 28.22 -7.57 -12.76
CA ASN A 200 27.96 -8.54 -13.81
C ASN A 200 26.46 -8.60 -14.16
N PRO A 201 26.01 -8.09 -15.33
CA PRO A 201 24.58 -8.07 -15.69
C PRO A 201 23.97 -9.47 -15.91
N ASP A 202 24.82 -10.49 -16.09
CA ASP A 202 24.41 -11.88 -16.29
C ASP A 202 24.26 -12.66 -14.98
N GLU A 203 24.59 -12.06 -13.85
CA GLU A 203 24.36 -12.68 -12.54
C GLU A 203 22.87 -12.97 -12.37
N MET A 204 22.57 -14.17 -11.84
CA MET A 204 21.21 -14.64 -11.60
C MET A 204 20.89 -14.51 -10.11
N LEU A 205 19.61 -14.37 -9.82
CA LEU A 205 19.13 -14.47 -8.45
C LEU A 205 19.39 -15.88 -7.89
N GLN A 206 19.75 -15.93 -6.61
CA GLN A 206 20.11 -17.16 -5.89
C GLN A 206 18.88 -17.84 -5.30
N ASN A 207 17.88 -17.08 -4.85
CA ASN A 207 16.65 -17.58 -4.28
C ASN A 207 15.49 -16.55 -4.37
N GLY A 208 14.37 -16.86 -3.72
CA GLY A 208 13.15 -16.07 -3.78
C GLY A 208 13.16 -14.73 -3.05
N PHE A 209 13.84 -14.62 -1.90
CA PHE A 209 13.69 -13.49 -0.98
C PHE A 209 15.00 -12.74 -0.68
N ASP A 210 16.11 -13.47 -0.59
CA ASP A 210 17.35 -12.99 0.00
C ASP A 210 18.52 -13.30 -0.94
N ASN A 211 18.78 -12.38 -1.86
CA ASN A 211 19.84 -12.55 -2.85
C ASN A 211 21.07 -11.76 -2.41
N ALA A 212 22.08 -12.46 -1.89
CA ALA A 212 23.33 -11.82 -1.48
C ALA A 212 24.03 -11.23 -2.72
N GLY A 213 24.63 -10.06 -2.56
CA GLY A 213 25.24 -9.31 -3.64
C GLY A 213 24.24 -8.53 -4.50
N TRP A 214 22.93 -8.59 -4.25
CA TRP A 214 21.95 -7.81 -5.01
C TRP A 214 21.50 -6.54 -4.30
N VAL A 215 21.17 -5.53 -5.10
CA VAL A 215 20.72 -4.22 -4.64
C VAL A 215 19.46 -3.82 -5.40
N ASP A 216 18.48 -3.27 -4.71
CA ASP A 216 17.38 -2.52 -5.31
C ASP A 216 17.36 -1.07 -4.81
N LYS A 217 16.43 -0.28 -5.34
CA LYS A 217 16.34 1.16 -5.06
C LYS A 217 15.00 1.54 -4.43
N VAL A 218 14.38 0.60 -3.71
CA VAL A 218 13.20 0.85 -2.87
C VAL A 218 13.67 1.32 -1.49
N CYS A 219 13.17 2.45 -1.04
CA CYS A 219 13.48 3.08 0.23
C CYS A 219 12.23 3.60 0.94
N ASP A 220 12.41 4.04 2.18
CA ASP A 220 11.43 4.77 2.97
C ASP A 220 12.13 5.79 3.88
N GLY A 221 11.38 6.75 4.41
CA GLY A 221 11.88 7.65 5.42
C GLY A 221 11.00 8.85 5.71
N THR A 222 11.61 9.91 6.23
CA THR A 222 10.88 11.01 6.88
C THR A 222 10.78 12.25 6.00
N VAL A 223 9.66 12.95 6.09
CA VAL A 223 9.38 14.24 5.47
C VAL A 223 9.09 15.26 6.56
N ARG A 224 9.83 16.37 6.58
CA ARG A 224 9.63 17.51 7.48
C ARG A 224 9.48 18.79 6.66
N VAL A 225 8.92 19.82 7.27
CA VAL A 225 8.78 21.14 6.65
C VAL A 225 9.13 22.22 7.66
N THR A 226 9.66 23.34 7.19
CA THR A 226 9.71 24.60 7.91
C THR A 226 8.84 25.60 7.14
N VAL A 227 7.99 26.32 7.88
CA VAL A 227 7.06 27.30 7.33
C VAL A 227 7.42 28.67 7.87
N LYS A 228 7.59 29.66 6.99
CA LYS A 228 7.70 31.07 7.41
C LYS A 228 6.71 31.93 6.66
N SER A 229 6.01 32.80 7.39
CA SER A 229 5.17 33.83 6.78
C SER A 229 6.02 34.87 6.07
N LYS A 230 5.60 35.29 4.87
CA LYS A 230 6.25 36.38 4.14
C LYS A 230 5.91 37.76 4.72
N SER A 231 4.74 37.90 5.35
CA SER A 231 4.29 39.16 5.96
C SER A 231 4.77 39.31 7.41
N GLN A 232 5.02 38.20 8.10
CA GLN A 232 5.50 38.16 9.49
C GLN A 232 6.59 37.09 9.65
N PRO A 233 7.81 37.30 9.10
CA PRO A 233 8.87 36.28 9.08
C PRO A 233 9.38 35.82 10.45
N GLU A 234 9.21 36.66 11.47
CA GLU A 234 9.63 36.40 12.86
C GLU A 234 8.56 35.66 13.68
N LEU A 235 7.34 35.48 13.15
CA LEU A 235 6.31 34.70 13.82
C LEU A 235 6.68 33.22 13.73
N ASP A 236 6.85 32.57 14.88
CA ASP A 236 7.05 31.13 14.94
C ASP A 236 5.75 30.41 14.57
N ILE A 237 5.81 29.56 13.54
CA ILE A 237 4.70 28.74 13.08
C ILE A 237 5.06 27.28 13.38
N PRO A 238 4.57 26.72 14.51
CA PRO A 238 5.01 25.42 14.94
C PRO A 238 4.47 24.31 14.03
N VAL A 239 5.34 23.38 13.67
CA VAL A 239 4.98 22.17 12.91
C VAL A 239 4.77 21.03 13.89
N ARG A 240 3.55 20.48 13.94
CA ARG A 240 3.18 19.43 14.92
C ARG A 240 3.92 18.11 14.69
N ASN A 241 3.92 17.62 13.45
CA ASN A 241 4.43 16.31 13.13
C ASN A 241 5.25 16.28 11.84
N ARG A 242 6.16 15.30 11.77
CA ARG A 242 6.72 14.83 10.51
C ARG A 242 5.73 13.93 9.78
N ALA A 243 5.87 13.84 8.48
CA ALA A 243 5.25 12.80 7.65
C ALA A 243 6.27 11.72 7.27
N THR A 244 5.78 10.66 6.64
CA THR A 244 6.59 9.53 6.14
C THR A 244 6.33 9.33 4.66
N VAL A 245 7.39 9.01 3.91
CA VAL A 245 7.28 8.54 2.53
C VAL A 245 7.79 7.11 2.44
N MET A 246 7.04 6.26 1.74
CA MET A 246 7.48 4.94 1.30
C MET A 246 7.58 4.93 -0.21
N THR A 247 8.61 4.30 -0.75
CA THR A 247 8.63 3.95 -2.18
C THR A 247 8.23 2.49 -2.34
N ALA A 248 7.57 2.15 -3.43
CA ALA A 248 7.05 0.81 -3.65
C ALA A 248 7.10 0.40 -5.13
N PRO A 249 6.95 -0.90 -5.43
CA PRO A 249 6.68 -1.37 -6.79
C PRO A 249 5.51 -0.64 -7.45
N PRO A 250 5.42 -0.64 -8.80
CA PRO A 250 4.25 -0.13 -9.49
C PRO A 250 3.01 -0.91 -9.06
N ARG A 251 1.88 -0.22 -8.97
CA ARG A 251 0.58 -0.86 -8.74
C ARG A 251 -0.02 -1.22 -10.08
N PHE A 252 0.12 -2.47 -10.50
CA PHE A 252 -0.38 -2.94 -11.79
C PHE A 252 -1.89 -3.19 -11.82
N SER A 253 -2.61 -2.94 -10.72
CA SER A 253 -4.08 -2.87 -10.70
C SER A 253 -4.55 -1.58 -10.05
N SER A 254 -4.95 -0.60 -10.86
CA SER A 254 -5.23 0.77 -10.38
C SER A 254 -6.49 0.88 -9.54
N GLY A 255 -7.55 0.12 -9.86
CA GLY A 255 -8.87 0.30 -9.25
C GLY A 255 -9.31 -0.77 -8.26
N THR A 256 -8.50 -1.79 -8.01
CA THR A 256 -8.81 -2.82 -7.00
C THR A 256 -8.17 -2.48 -5.65
N HIS A 257 -8.71 -2.93 -4.52
CA HIS A 257 -8.08 -2.75 -3.20
C HIS A 257 -7.84 -4.11 -2.52
N ALA A 258 -6.89 -4.15 -1.58
CA ALA A 258 -6.76 -5.30 -0.69
C ALA A 258 -7.97 -5.39 0.26
N PRO A 259 -8.34 -6.58 0.75
CA PRO A 259 -9.36 -6.71 1.79
C PRO A 259 -9.03 -5.86 3.03
N THR A 260 -7.76 -5.85 3.41
CA THR A 260 -7.20 -5.01 4.48
C THR A 260 -6.06 -4.19 3.90
N THR A 261 -6.22 -2.87 3.89
CA THR A 261 -5.20 -1.90 3.47
C THR A 261 -4.44 -1.37 4.68
N LEU A 262 -3.36 -0.60 4.52
CA LEU A 262 -2.71 0.03 5.68
C LEU A 262 -3.66 0.97 6.42
N TYR A 263 -4.65 1.56 5.74
CA TYR A 263 -5.67 2.37 6.40
C TYR A 263 -6.44 1.56 7.45
N GLU A 264 -6.97 0.39 7.07
CA GLU A 264 -7.71 -0.47 8.01
C GLU A 264 -6.80 -1.14 9.05
N LEU A 265 -5.55 -1.46 8.70
CA LEU A 265 -4.58 -1.98 9.67
C LEU A 265 -4.32 -0.93 10.77
N MET A 266 -4.11 0.32 10.39
CA MET A 266 -3.84 1.40 11.35
C MET A 266 -5.09 1.72 12.17
N GLU A 267 -6.30 1.73 11.58
CA GLU A 267 -7.55 1.82 12.34
C GLU A 267 -7.63 0.72 13.41
N GLU A 268 -7.35 -0.53 13.04
CA GLU A 268 -7.32 -1.67 13.96
C GLU A 268 -6.31 -1.49 15.09
N ILE A 269 -5.12 -0.94 14.83
CA ILE A 269 -4.10 -0.70 15.86
C ILE A 269 -4.58 0.32 16.90
N TYR A 270 -5.17 1.42 16.46
CA TYR A 270 -5.74 2.42 17.38
C TYR A 270 -6.94 1.86 18.14
N GLU A 271 -7.75 1.03 17.47
CA GLU A 271 -8.90 0.42 18.12
C GLU A 271 -8.47 -0.64 19.15
N ARG A 272 -7.41 -1.40 18.88
CA ARG A 272 -6.82 -2.34 19.85
C ARG A 272 -6.37 -1.64 21.13
N ARG A 273 -5.73 -0.47 21.01
CA ARG A 273 -5.38 0.38 22.17
C ARG A 273 -6.62 0.75 22.97
N ARG A 274 -7.63 1.29 22.30
CA ARG A 274 -8.90 1.69 22.93
C ARG A 274 -9.61 0.51 23.60
N ARG A 275 -9.61 -0.67 22.97
CA ARG A 275 -10.15 -1.92 23.53
C ARG A 275 -9.45 -2.28 24.83
N ARG A 276 -8.11 -2.26 24.82
CA ARG A 276 -7.30 -2.59 25.99
C ARG A 276 -7.50 -1.59 27.14
N GLU A 277 -7.56 -0.30 26.83
CA GLU A 277 -7.73 0.77 27.83
C GLU A 277 -9.13 0.78 28.45
N ALA A 278 -10.18 0.58 27.65
CA ALA A 278 -11.57 0.58 28.13
C ALA A 278 -12.01 -0.77 28.73
N GLY A 279 -11.28 -1.86 28.47
CA GLY A 279 -11.60 -3.19 29.02
C GLY A 279 -13.03 -3.62 28.72
N SER A 280 -13.78 -4.00 29.76
CA SER A 280 -15.18 -4.44 29.63
C SER A 280 -16.16 -3.34 29.19
N GLU A 281 -15.77 -2.07 29.31
CA GLU A 281 -16.58 -0.92 28.88
C GLU A 281 -16.44 -0.64 27.39
N TYR A 282 -15.46 -1.24 26.72
CA TYR A 282 -15.26 -1.05 25.29
C TYR A 282 -16.51 -1.42 24.50
N LYS A 283 -16.89 -0.53 23.58
CA LYS A 283 -17.91 -0.76 22.57
C LYS A 283 -17.35 -0.42 21.20
N VAL A 284 -17.63 -1.32 20.26
CA VAL A 284 -17.47 -1.05 18.84
C VAL A 284 -18.40 0.11 18.50
N GLY A 285 -17.90 1.07 17.73
CA GLY A 285 -18.69 2.22 17.31
C GLY A 285 -19.97 1.85 16.56
N GLU A 286 -20.77 2.86 16.25
CA GLU A 286 -21.87 2.73 15.30
C GLU A 286 -21.38 2.13 13.98
N VAL A 287 -22.16 1.21 13.41
CA VAL A 287 -21.88 0.60 12.12
C VAL A 287 -22.84 1.17 11.11
N ILE A 288 -22.31 1.75 10.02
CA ILE A 288 -23.10 2.25 8.90
C ILE A 288 -22.82 1.36 7.69
N TYR A 289 -23.83 0.70 7.13
CA TYR A 289 -23.64 -0.31 6.08
C TYR A 289 -22.83 0.21 4.89
N TYR A 290 -23.23 1.34 4.31
CA TYR A 290 -22.52 1.90 3.16
C TYR A 290 -21.10 2.38 3.53
N ARG A 291 -20.85 2.81 4.77
CA ARG A 291 -19.51 3.26 5.21
C ARG A 291 -18.56 2.10 5.53
N ASP A 292 -19.04 1.08 6.23
CA ASP A 292 -18.19 0.11 6.94
C ASP A 292 -18.23 -1.30 6.36
N ILE A 293 -19.33 -1.69 5.71
CA ILE A 293 -19.58 -3.07 5.24
C ILE A 293 -19.50 -3.15 3.72
N TYR A 294 -20.27 -2.31 3.04
CA TYR A 294 -20.36 -2.25 1.58
C TYR A 294 -19.00 -2.12 0.87
N PRO A 295 -18.03 -1.32 1.36
CA PRO A 295 -16.73 -1.23 0.68
C PRO A 295 -16.00 -2.58 0.62
N LEU A 296 -16.11 -3.43 1.64
CA LEU A 296 -15.46 -4.76 1.60
C LEU A 296 -16.11 -5.68 0.57
N PHE A 297 -17.43 -5.63 0.39
CA PHE A 297 -18.10 -6.34 -0.70
C PHE A 297 -17.69 -5.83 -2.08
N LYS A 298 -17.59 -4.50 -2.25
CA LYS A 298 -17.08 -3.89 -3.49
C LYS A 298 -15.66 -4.39 -3.80
N ARG A 299 -14.77 -4.44 -2.80
CA ARG A 299 -13.39 -4.90 -2.97
C ARG A 299 -13.31 -6.35 -3.45
N ILE A 300 -14.14 -7.24 -2.92
CA ILE A 300 -14.17 -8.66 -3.34
C ILE A 300 -14.61 -8.76 -4.80
N TYR A 301 -15.63 -8.00 -5.21
CA TYR A 301 -16.05 -7.92 -6.61
C TYR A 301 -14.88 -7.47 -7.51
N LEU A 302 -14.22 -6.37 -7.15
CA LEU A 302 -13.13 -5.80 -7.94
C LEU A 302 -11.92 -6.74 -8.04
N LEU A 303 -11.57 -7.43 -6.95
CA LEU A 303 -10.48 -8.42 -6.92
C LEU A 303 -10.71 -9.60 -7.87
N SER A 304 -11.96 -9.91 -8.22
CA SER A 304 -12.28 -10.98 -9.19
C SER A 304 -11.78 -10.70 -10.61
N TRP A 305 -11.48 -9.43 -10.94
CA TRP A 305 -10.88 -9.06 -12.22
C TRP A 305 -9.39 -9.42 -12.30
N THR A 306 -8.73 -9.46 -11.15
CA THR A 306 -7.28 -9.69 -11.01
C THR A 306 -6.93 -11.10 -10.52
N ASN A 307 -7.92 -11.88 -10.06
CA ASN A 307 -7.71 -13.23 -9.55
C ASN A 307 -8.86 -14.15 -9.97
N ASN A 308 -8.55 -15.15 -10.81
CA ASN A 308 -9.51 -16.09 -11.37
C ASN A 308 -9.40 -17.49 -10.76
N ARG A 309 -9.03 -17.59 -9.49
CA ARG A 309 -9.09 -18.86 -8.75
C ARG A 309 -10.43 -19.56 -9.00
N PRO A 310 -10.45 -20.92 -9.08
CA PRO A 310 -11.66 -21.66 -9.34
C PRO A 310 -12.73 -21.18 -8.36
N LYS A 311 -13.77 -20.55 -8.91
CA LYS A 311 -14.93 -20.00 -8.21
C LYS A 311 -14.84 -18.55 -7.67
N MET A 312 -13.73 -17.78 -7.76
CA MET A 312 -13.76 -16.35 -7.38
C MET A 312 -14.60 -15.51 -8.34
N ASN A 313 -14.26 -15.50 -9.64
CA ASN A 313 -15.09 -14.85 -10.68
C ASN A 313 -16.49 -15.49 -10.78
N GLN A 314 -16.59 -16.81 -10.54
CA GLN A 314 -17.87 -17.52 -10.62
C GLN A 314 -18.71 -17.44 -9.34
N ARG A 315 -18.25 -16.92 -8.20
CA ARG A 315 -19.07 -16.77 -6.97
C ARG A 315 -19.17 -15.33 -6.50
N HIS A 316 -18.12 -14.53 -6.74
CA HIS A 316 -18.03 -13.16 -6.25
C HIS A 316 -17.69 -12.14 -7.34
N GLY A 317 -17.53 -12.59 -8.60
CA GLY A 317 -17.37 -11.72 -9.75
C GLY A 317 -18.69 -11.33 -10.43
N PRO A 318 -18.63 -10.72 -11.62
CA PRO A 318 -19.79 -10.18 -12.34
C PRO A 318 -21.01 -11.10 -12.45
N ARG A 319 -20.81 -12.42 -12.59
CA ARG A 319 -21.91 -13.39 -12.75
C ARG A 319 -22.75 -13.60 -11.49
N ASN A 320 -22.24 -13.25 -10.31
CA ASN A 320 -22.91 -13.46 -9.03
C ASN A 320 -22.94 -12.20 -8.16
N MET A 321 -22.79 -11.02 -8.79
CA MET A 321 -22.82 -9.71 -8.11
C MET A 321 -24.09 -9.50 -7.27
N LYS A 322 -25.24 -10.05 -7.71
CA LYS A 322 -26.55 -9.86 -7.07
C LYS A 322 -26.64 -10.55 -5.70
N LEU A 323 -25.74 -11.47 -5.39
CA LEU A 323 -25.72 -12.14 -4.09
C LEU A 323 -25.08 -11.27 -3.00
N TYR A 324 -24.19 -10.34 -3.36
CA TYR A 324 -23.36 -9.61 -2.38
C TYR A 324 -23.28 -8.10 -2.61
N PHE A 325 -23.07 -7.65 -3.85
CA PHE A 325 -22.80 -6.24 -4.16
C PHE A 325 -24.08 -5.43 -4.36
N ASP A 326 -25.13 -6.04 -4.91
CA ASP A 326 -26.39 -5.36 -5.23
C ASP A 326 -27.60 -6.08 -4.59
N ASN A 327 -27.39 -6.65 -3.41
CA ASN A 327 -28.43 -7.33 -2.63
C ASN A 327 -29.02 -6.35 -1.59
N PRO A 328 -30.27 -5.88 -1.75
CA PRO A 328 -30.90 -4.97 -0.79
C PRO A 328 -31.12 -5.59 0.60
N GLU A 329 -31.24 -6.92 0.70
CA GLU A 329 -31.38 -7.61 1.99
C GLU A 329 -30.14 -7.41 2.87
N LEU A 330 -28.96 -7.26 2.27
CA LEU A 330 -27.73 -7.02 3.02
C LEU A 330 -27.66 -5.62 3.61
N ALA A 331 -28.39 -4.65 3.05
CA ALA A 331 -28.50 -3.29 3.56
C ALA A 331 -29.67 -3.10 4.55
N ASP A 332 -30.57 -4.07 4.64
CA ASP A 332 -31.75 -4.02 5.52
C ASP A 332 -31.41 -4.61 6.90
N PRO A 333 -31.51 -3.85 8.02
CA PRO A 333 -31.20 -4.34 9.36
C PRO A 333 -32.32 -5.19 9.96
N SER A 334 -33.51 -5.21 9.34
CA SER A 334 -34.68 -5.87 9.89
C SER A 334 -34.49 -7.39 10.08
N PRO A 335 -35.29 -8.02 10.96
CA PRO A 335 -35.24 -9.46 11.18
C PRO A 335 -35.51 -10.31 9.92
N SER A 336 -36.26 -9.81 8.94
CA SER A 336 -36.54 -10.57 7.71
C SER A 336 -35.31 -10.82 6.86
N SER A 337 -34.29 -9.95 6.97
CA SER A 337 -33.05 -10.06 6.22
C SER A 337 -31.92 -10.71 7.03
N LYS A 338 -32.19 -11.14 8.27
CA LYS A 338 -31.18 -11.70 9.19
C LYS A 338 -30.47 -12.93 8.63
N ASP A 339 -31.22 -13.86 8.03
CA ASP A 339 -30.65 -15.11 7.52
C ASP A 339 -29.70 -14.86 6.34
N ALA A 340 -30.03 -13.90 5.47
CA ALA A 340 -29.15 -13.49 4.39
C ALA A 340 -27.82 -12.91 4.93
N ARG A 341 -27.88 -12.05 5.96
CA ARG A 341 -26.66 -11.50 6.57
C ARG A 341 -25.85 -12.56 7.33
N ALA A 342 -26.52 -13.48 8.04
CA ALA A 342 -25.89 -14.59 8.75
C ALA A 342 -25.16 -15.53 7.78
N ASP A 343 -25.79 -15.90 6.66
CA ASP A 343 -25.18 -16.75 5.64
C ASP A 343 -23.87 -16.17 5.08
N VAL A 344 -23.80 -14.84 4.92
CA VAL A 344 -22.56 -14.16 4.52
C VAL A 344 -21.53 -14.17 5.65
N PHE A 345 -21.94 -13.84 6.87
CA PHE A 345 -21.05 -13.76 8.03
C PHE A 345 -20.37 -15.10 8.33
N ASP A 346 -21.10 -16.21 8.22
CA ASP A 346 -20.58 -17.57 8.46
C ASP A 346 -19.47 -17.96 7.48
N LYS A 347 -19.38 -17.29 6.33
CA LYS A 347 -18.30 -17.49 5.33
C LYS A 347 -17.06 -16.65 5.61
N LEU A 348 -17.12 -15.69 6.55
CA LEU A 348 -15.96 -14.87 6.89
C LEU A 348 -15.04 -15.64 7.84
N ARG A 349 -13.73 -15.53 7.59
CA ARG A 349 -12.73 -16.13 8.48
C ARG A 349 -12.54 -15.28 9.72
N ALA A 350 -12.70 -15.91 10.87
CA ALA A 350 -12.51 -15.32 12.18
C ALA A 350 -11.06 -14.83 12.36
N PRO A 351 -10.86 -13.59 12.84
CA PRO A 351 -9.53 -13.06 13.12
C PRO A 351 -9.03 -13.55 14.48
N VAL A 352 -7.81 -13.18 14.85
CA VAL A 352 -7.41 -13.20 16.26
C VAL A 352 -8.32 -12.22 17.04
N ILE A 353 -8.90 -12.70 18.13
CA ILE A 353 -9.70 -11.90 19.06
C ILE A 353 -9.00 -11.94 20.41
N ASP A 354 -8.57 -10.77 20.89
CA ASP A 354 -7.83 -10.64 22.14
C ASP A 354 -8.57 -11.32 23.31
N GLY A 355 -7.93 -12.30 23.94
CA GLY A 355 -8.46 -13.01 25.12
C GLY A 355 -9.53 -14.06 24.87
N ASP A 356 -9.92 -14.34 23.61
CA ASP A 356 -10.97 -15.32 23.29
C ASP A 356 -10.42 -16.68 22.83
N LYS A 357 -10.26 -17.60 23.78
CA LYS A 357 -9.83 -18.99 23.49
C LYS A 357 -10.86 -19.80 22.70
N LYS A 358 -12.15 -19.46 22.75
CA LYS A 358 -13.16 -20.18 21.96
C LYS A 358 -12.99 -19.84 20.49
N ASN A 359 -12.70 -18.58 20.20
CA ASN A 359 -12.41 -18.11 18.86
C ASN A 359 -11.17 -18.79 18.25
N GLU A 360 -10.17 -19.19 19.06
CA GLU A 360 -9.02 -19.99 18.55
C GLU A 360 -9.48 -21.29 17.90
N LYS A 361 -10.43 -22.00 18.52
CA LYS A 361 -11.00 -23.22 17.92
C LYS A 361 -11.74 -22.93 16.63
N THR A 362 -12.53 -21.86 16.57
CA THR A 362 -13.18 -21.43 15.33
C THR A 362 -12.16 -21.19 14.23
N ARG A 363 -11.04 -20.53 14.52
CA ARG A 363 -9.95 -20.32 13.54
C ARG A 363 -9.34 -21.64 13.05
N ASP A 364 -9.22 -22.65 13.90
CA ASP A 364 -8.76 -23.98 13.51
C ASP A 364 -9.74 -24.65 12.55
N ASP A 365 -11.04 -24.62 12.89
CA ASP A 365 -12.11 -25.22 12.08
C ASP A 365 -12.25 -24.51 10.71
N GLN A 366 -11.85 -23.23 10.62
CA GLN A 366 -11.89 -22.40 9.40
C GLN A 366 -10.56 -22.34 8.62
N ALA A 367 -9.55 -23.11 9.01
CA ALA A 367 -8.24 -23.16 8.35
C ALA A 367 -8.29 -23.94 7.02
N GLU A 368 -9.15 -23.52 6.11
CA GLU A 368 -9.40 -24.15 4.82
C GLU A 368 -9.91 -23.14 3.77
N GLY A 369 -10.17 -23.62 2.54
CA GLY A 369 -10.45 -22.79 1.36
C GLY A 369 -11.90 -22.32 1.15
N GLY A 370 -12.81 -22.69 2.03
CA GLY A 370 -14.24 -22.34 2.03
C GLY A 370 -14.56 -21.01 2.70
N HIS A 371 -13.64 -20.48 3.53
CA HIS A 371 -13.79 -19.19 4.19
C HIS A 371 -13.06 -18.04 3.47
N MET A 372 -13.58 -16.83 3.65
CA MET A 372 -13.09 -15.61 3.01
C MET A 372 -12.23 -14.76 3.96
N PRO A 373 -11.19 -14.08 3.46
CA PRO A 373 -10.71 -14.11 2.07
C PRO A 373 -9.85 -15.37 1.76
N PRO A 374 -9.92 -15.97 0.56
CA PRO A 374 -9.17 -17.18 0.21
C PRO A 374 -7.71 -16.84 -0.21
N LEU A 375 -7.07 -16.00 0.59
CA LEU A 375 -5.73 -15.44 0.40
C LEU A 375 -4.77 -15.94 1.49
N ALA A 376 -3.48 -15.78 1.24
CA ALA A 376 -2.38 -16.10 2.13
C ALA A 376 -2.34 -15.20 3.36
N GLY A 377 -2.01 -15.81 4.51
CA GLY A 377 -1.80 -15.16 5.79
C GLY A 377 -0.31 -14.90 6.08
N ASP A 378 0.00 -14.41 7.28
CA ASP A 378 1.37 -14.05 7.65
C ASP A 378 2.28 -15.26 7.95
N ALA A 379 1.77 -16.50 7.85
CA ALA A 379 2.59 -17.70 7.98
C ALA A 379 3.11 -18.26 6.64
N GLY A 380 2.67 -17.71 5.50
CA GLY A 380 3.07 -18.18 4.17
C GLY A 380 1.87 -18.55 3.29
N ASP A 381 2.14 -19.36 2.27
CA ASP A 381 1.09 -19.88 1.37
C ASP A 381 0.01 -20.65 2.16
N PRO A 382 -1.28 -20.57 1.77
CA PRO A 382 -2.36 -21.26 2.47
C PRO A 382 -2.20 -22.78 2.53
N VAL A 383 -2.17 -23.33 3.75
CA VAL A 383 -2.12 -24.76 4.03
C VAL A 383 -3.35 -25.17 4.85
N PRO A 384 -4.16 -26.13 4.40
CA PRO A 384 -5.27 -26.64 5.18
C PRO A 384 -4.84 -27.13 6.57
N GLY A 385 -5.54 -26.70 7.61
CA GLY A 385 -5.21 -26.99 9.02
C GLY A 385 -4.19 -26.02 9.64
N GLU A 386 -3.53 -25.16 8.86
CA GLU A 386 -2.59 -24.15 9.39
C GLU A 386 -3.23 -22.77 9.41
N ARG A 387 -3.93 -22.43 10.51
CA ARG A 387 -4.78 -21.22 10.60
C ARG A 387 -4.08 -19.90 10.22
N ASP A 388 -2.80 -19.73 10.55
CA ASP A 388 -2.06 -18.47 10.32
C ASP A 388 -1.54 -18.34 8.89
N SER A 389 -1.66 -19.40 8.07
CA SER A 389 -1.35 -19.38 6.64
C SER A 389 -2.50 -18.81 5.78
N TRP A 390 -3.66 -18.54 6.41
CA TRP A 390 -4.83 -17.96 5.75
C TRP A 390 -5.07 -16.53 6.24
N ALA A 391 -5.33 -15.61 5.31
CA ALA A 391 -5.71 -14.24 5.65
C ALA A 391 -7.05 -14.20 6.41
N SER A 392 -7.17 -13.31 7.38
CA SER A 392 -8.44 -12.98 8.05
C SER A 392 -8.72 -11.49 7.93
N LEU A 393 -9.94 -11.09 8.30
CA LEU A 393 -10.22 -9.68 8.57
C LEU A 393 -9.40 -9.18 9.77
N THR A 394 -9.42 -7.88 10.04
CA THR A 394 -9.01 -7.35 11.34
C THR A 394 -10.09 -7.60 12.41
N GLN A 395 -9.74 -7.50 13.69
CA GLN A 395 -10.72 -7.64 14.76
C GLN A 395 -11.82 -6.55 14.67
N LEU A 396 -11.47 -5.31 14.33
CA LEU A 396 -12.45 -4.24 14.08
C LEU A 396 -13.38 -4.54 12.91
N GLN A 397 -12.84 -4.97 11.76
CA GLN A 397 -13.66 -5.37 10.60
C GLN A 397 -14.61 -6.51 10.98
N TRP A 398 -14.12 -7.54 11.66
CA TRP A 398 -14.94 -8.67 12.13
C TRP A 398 -16.06 -8.22 13.07
N HIS A 399 -15.76 -7.37 14.04
CA HIS A 399 -16.76 -6.83 14.95
C HIS A 399 -17.83 -6.00 14.25
N ARG A 400 -17.45 -5.18 13.25
CA ARG A 400 -18.41 -4.44 12.40
C ARG A 400 -19.33 -5.42 11.66
N PHE A 401 -18.75 -6.47 11.05
CA PHE A 401 -19.52 -7.53 10.39
C PHE A 401 -20.42 -8.33 11.33
N LYS A 402 -20.00 -8.55 12.58
CA LYS A 402 -20.82 -9.22 13.58
C LYS A 402 -22.05 -8.37 13.97
N LYS A 403 -21.85 -7.08 14.25
CA LYS A 403 -22.95 -6.14 14.48
C LYS A 403 -23.91 -6.10 13.28
N TRP A 404 -23.36 -6.02 12.07
CA TRP A 404 -24.14 -6.06 10.84
C TRP A 404 -24.98 -7.33 10.70
N SER A 405 -24.39 -8.51 10.92
CA SER A 405 -25.12 -9.78 10.80
C SER A 405 -26.24 -9.91 11.84
N GLU A 406 -26.04 -9.35 13.03
CA GLU A 406 -27.02 -9.29 14.11
C GLU A 406 -28.12 -8.23 13.89
N GLY A 407 -27.96 -7.31 12.92
CA GLY A 407 -28.92 -6.22 12.64
C GLY A 407 -28.69 -4.94 13.46
N ASP A 408 -27.55 -4.83 14.16
CA ASP A 408 -27.14 -3.64 14.92
C ASP A 408 -26.30 -2.70 14.03
N PHE A 409 -26.95 -2.13 13.02
CA PHE A 409 -26.35 -1.17 12.09
C PHE A 409 -27.41 -0.24 11.48
N GLU A 410 -26.96 0.92 11.05
CA GLU A 410 -27.76 1.83 10.23
C GLU A 410 -27.42 1.62 8.74
N PRO A 411 -28.40 1.58 7.82
CA PRO A 411 -28.10 1.46 6.39
C PRO A 411 -27.19 2.59 5.88
N GLY A 412 -27.46 3.83 6.30
CA GLY A 412 -26.86 5.04 5.72
C GLY A 412 -27.36 5.33 4.30
N ASN A 413 -26.69 6.22 3.57
CA ASN A 413 -27.04 6.58 2.21
C ASN A 413 -26.05 5.98 1.18
N LYS A 414 -26.58 5.35 0.13
CA LYS A 414 -25.76 4.81 -0.97
C LYS A 414 -24.98 5.91 -1.69
N GLU A 415 -25.54 7.13 -1.73
CA GLU A 415 -24.91 8.29 -2.36
C GLU A 415 -23.60 8.72 -1.68
N ASP A 416 -23.42 8.39 -0.39
CA ASP A 416 -22.17 8.66 0.34
C ASP A 416 -20.99 7.82 -0.19
N GLN A 417 -21.26 6.83 -1.04
CA GLN A 417 -20.23 6.07 -1.76
C GLN A 417 -19.69 6.79 -2.99
N LYS A 418 -20.34 7.88 -3.43
CA LYS A 418 -19.83 8.68 -4.54
C LYS A 418 -18.66 9.50 -4.04
N SER A 419 -17.51 9.29 -4.67
CA SER A 419 -16.33 10.13 -4.43
C SER A 419 -16.56 11.54 -4.98
N TYR A 420 -15.90 12.51 -4.37
CA TYR A 420 -15.82 13.86 -4.91
C TYR A 420 -15.16 13.86 -6.30
N GLU A 421 -15.60 14.74 -7.19
CA GLU A 421 -15.05 14.87 -8.55
C GLU A 421 -13.57 15.30 -8.55
N SER A 422 -13.18 16.06 -7.54
CA SER A 422 -11.81 16.54 -7.36
C SER A 422 -11.55 16.90 -5.89
N PHE A 423 -10.27 16.97 -5.54
CA PHE A 423 -9.84 17.31 -4.18
C PHE A 423 -10.38 18.66 -3.68
N ASP A 424 -10.41 19.68 -4.55
CA ASP A 424 -10.85 21.03 -4.18
C ASP A 424 -12.36 21.13 -3.88
N LYS A 425 -13.13 20.06 -4.14
CA LYS A 425 -14.56 19.96 -3.80
C LYS A 425 -14.81 19.35 -2.43
N ILE A 426 -13.79 18.77 -1.80
CA ILE A 426 -13.89 18.21 -0.45
C ILE A 426 -14.01 19.37 0.55
N PRO A 427 -14.97 19.33 1.49
CA PRO A 427 -15.06 20.30 2.58
C PRO A 427 -13.74 20.48 3.31
N LEU A 428 -13.38 21.71 3.67
CA LEU A 428 -12.07 22.05 4.23
C LEU A 428 -11.73 21.23 5.49
N ASP A 429 -12.73 20.96 6.32
CA ASP A 429 -12.63 20.15 7.53
C ASP A 429 -12.39 18.65 7.26
N GLU A 430 -12.75 18.16 6.08
CA GLU A 430 -12.54 16.78 5.64
C GLU A 430 -11.26 16.59 4.82
N GLN A 431 -10.70 17.65 4.23
CA GLN A 431 -9.56 17.56 3.32
C GLN A 431 -8.34 16.80 3.91
N PRO A 432 -7.89 17.06 5.16
CA PRO A 432 -6.73 16.35 5.71
C PRO A 432 -6.95 14.84 5.90
N SER A 433 -8.14 14.44 6.38
CA SER A 433 -8.49 13.03 6.56
C SER A 433 -8.72 12.34 5.21
N ALA A 434 -9.28 13.04 4.23
CA ALA A 434 -9.43 12.56 2.86
C ALA A 434 -8.07 12.26 2.20
N LEU A 435 -7.08 13.15 2.32
CA LEU A 435 -5.71 12.89 1.84
C LEU A 435 -5.12 11.65 2.50
N THR A 436 -5.32 11.52 3.82
CA THR A 436 -4.80 10.37 4.60
C THR A 436 -5.39 9.06 4.10
N LYS A 437 -6.71 8.98 3.93
CA LYS A 437 -7.37 7.79 3.41
C LYS A 437 -6.99 7.50 1.97
N ALA A 438 -7.01 8.52 1.10
CA ALA A 438 -6.65 8.40 -0.31
C ALA A 438 -5.19 7.94 -0.51
N ALA A 439 -4.28 8.22 0.41
CA ALA A 439 -2.91 7.71 0.32
C ALA A 439 -2.78 6.25 0.78
N LEU A 440 -3.58 5.83 1.77
CA LEU A 440 -3.39 4.55 2.46
C LEU A 440 -4.30 3.42 1.95
N GLU A 441 -5.48 3.70 1.40
CA GLU A 441 -6.40 2.66 0.92
C GLU A 441 -5.87 1.90 -0.31
N TRP A 442 -4.88 2.45 -1.00
CA TRP A 442 -4.18 1.80 -2.13
C TRP A 442 -2.90 1.08 -1.71
N THR A 443 -2.86 0.53 -0.50
CA THR A 443 -1.70 -0.23 0.02
C THR A 443 -2.12 -1.60 0.54
N ILE A 444 -1.16 -2.51 0.71
CA ILE A 444 -1.40 -3.78 1.39
C ILE A 444 -1.25 -3.57 2.90
N GLY A 445 -2.30 -3.86 3.66
CA GLY A 445 -2.25 -3.91 5.13
C GLY A 445 -2.16 -5.33 5.69
N ALA A 446 -2.73 -6.32 5.00
CA ALA A 446 -2.56 -7.73 5.34
C ALA A 446 -2.78 -8.64 4.11
N ALA A 447 -2.16 -9.81 4.03
CA ALA A 447 -1.07 -10.27 4.90
C ALA A 447 0.26 -9.57 4.58
N LEU A 448 1.21 -9.60 5.50
CA LEU A 448 2.54 -9.03 5.36
C LEU A 448 3.63 -10.12 5.44
N TYR A 449 3.77 -10.89 4.36
CA TYR A 449 4.81 -11.92 4.20
C TYR A 449 5.56 -11.77 2.85
N PRO A 450 6.65 -10.99 2.81
CA PRO A 450 6.94 -9.90 3.72
C PRO A 450 5.92 -8.76 3.58
N GLY A 451 5.36 -8.53 2.38
CA GLY A 451 4.49 -7.40 2.06
C GLY A 451 4.89 -6.74 0.73
N ILE A 452 4.27 -5.62 0.35
CA ILE A 452 4.63 -4.86 -0.86
C ILE A 452 5.23 -3.48 -0.53
N GLU A 453 4.45 -2.58 0.07
CA GLU A 453 4.92 -1.23 0.41
C GLU A 453 5.82 -1.22 1.67
N CYS A 454 5.48 -2.05 2.64
CA CYS A 454 6.22 -2.28 3.88
C CYS A 454 6.05 -3.74 4.31
N PHE A 455 6.75 -4.17 5.35
CA PHE A 455 6.65 -5.53 5.88
C PHE A 455 5.95 -5.62 7.24
N TRP A 456 5.80 -6.83 7.78
CA TRP A 456 5.01 -7.15 8.99
C TRP A 456 5.30 -6.30 10.23
N ILE A 457 6.40 -5.54 10.27
CA ILE A 457 6.62 -4.57 11.34
C ILE A 457 5.47 -3.56 11.42
N ALA A 458 4.80 -3.25 10.31
CA ALA A 458 3.63 -2.38 10.27
C ALA A 458 2.44 -2.89 11.10
N GLU A 459 2.42 -4.14 11.56
CA GLU A 459 1.40 -4.63 12.49
C GLU A 459 1.71 -4.32 13.97
N GLY A 460 2.95 -3.91 14.25
CA GLY A 460 3.44 -3.55 15.58
C GLY A 460 2.80 -2.26 16.06
N GLU A 461 2.16 -2.31 17.22
CA GLU A 461 1.50 -1.14 17.81
C GLU A 461 2.52 -0.02 18.13
N ASP A 462 3.72 -0.38 18.58
CA ASP A 462 4.84 0.51 18.91
C ASP A 462 5.43 1.23 17.69
N MET A 463 5.10 0.79 16.48
CA MET A 463 5.50 1.47 15.25
C MET A 463 4.74 2.77 15.01
N TYR A 464 3.65 3.05 15.74
CA TYR A 464 2.79 4.21 15.52
C TYR A 464 2.73 5.12 16.74
N LYS A 465 2.63 6.44 16.49
CA LYS A 465 2.41 7.41 17.56
C LYS A 465 1.14 7.05 18.35
N PRO A 466 1.15 7.19 19.69
CA PRO A 466 -0.08 7.10 20.48
C PRO A 466 -1.03 8.21 20.05
N ALA A 467 -2.29 7.89 19.84
CA ALA A 467 -3.34 8.86 19.55
C ALA A 467 -4.35 8.86 20.69
N LYS A 468 -4.09 9.69 21.69
CA LYS A 468 -5.01 9.94 22.79
C LYS A 468 -6.21 10.75 22.29
N GLN A 469 -7.27 10.81 23.09
CA GLN A 469 -8.49 11.54 22.75
C GLN A 469 -8.24 13.03 22.50
N ASP A 470 -7.27 13.62 23.20
CA ASP A 470 -6.83 15.01 23.09
C ASP A 470 -5.74 15.26 22.04
N GLU A 471 -5.22 14.20 21.40
CA GLU A 471 -4.21 14.30 20.34
C GLU A 471 -4.58 13.50 19.07
N PRO A 472 -5.79 13.67 18.50
CA PRO A 472 -6.26 12.88 17.37
C PRO A 472 -5.41 13.06 16.10
N TRP A 473 -4.65 14.15 15.98
CA TRP A 473 -3.71 14.41 14.88
C TRP A 473 -2.46 13.52 14.87
N ASN A 474 -2.21 12.77 15.96
CA ASN A 474 -1.17 11.73 15.97
C ASN A 474 -1.61 10.43 15.29
N ARG A 475 -2.90 10.31 14.93
CA ARG A 475 -3.38 9.15 14.15
C ARG A 475 -2.69 9.09 12.80
N PHE A 476 -2.53 7.86 12.33
CA PHE A 476 -1.95 7.53 11.05
C PHE A 476 -0.48 7.98 10.88
N ARG A 477 0.29 8.06 11.97
CA ARG A 477 1.71 8.45 11.93
C ARG A 477 2.60 7.38 12.53
N PHE A 478 3.70 7.07 11.85
CA PHE A 478 4.76 6.26 12.44
C PHE A 478 5.42 6.99 13.62
N ALA A 479 5.85 6.22 14.62
CA ALA A 479 6.53 6.69 15.80
C ALA A 479 7.87 7.36 15.46
N ASP A 480 8.32 8.27 16.33
CA ASP A 480 9.56 9.01 16.06
C ASP A 480 10.81 8.12 16.06
N THR A 481 10.72 6.93 16.64
CA THR A 481 11.73 5.85 16.64
C THR A 481 11.89 5.16 15.28
N VAL A 482 10.93 5.28 14.37
CA VAL A 482 11.04 4.72 13.01
C VAL A 482 11.96 5.61 12.18
N THR A 483 13.14 5.10 11.84
CA THR A 483 14.18 5.82 11.09
C THR A 483 14.14 5.49 9.59
N PRO A 484 14.77 6.30 8.73
CA PRO A 484 14.81 6.03 7.29
C PRO A 484 15.28 4.60 6.97
N GLY A 485 14.57 3.92 6.07
CA GLY A 485 14.83 2.55 5.65
C GLY A 485 14.25 1.47 6.58
N ASP A 486 13.64 1.82 7.71
CA ASP A 486 13.12 0.84 8.66
C ASP A 486 11.86 0.12 8.16
N LEU A 487 11.07 0.73 7.28
CA LEU A 487 9.80 0.17 6.81
C LEU A 487 9.95 -0.79 5.62
N SER A 488 11.04 -0.68 4.86
CA SER A 488 11.30 -1.47 3.65
C SER A 488 12.39 -2.54 3.82
N LYS A 489 13.24 -2.46 4.86
CA LYS A 489 14.39 -3.36 5.05
C LYS A 489 14.04 -4.84 5.13
N GLY A 490 12.87 -5.18 5.66
CA GLY A 490 12.37 -6.56 5.76
C GLY A 490 11.71 -7.10 4.49
N LEU A 491 11.53 -6.28 3.45
CA LEU A 491 11.03 -6.72 2.15
C LEU A 491 12.09 -7.55 1.41
N CYS A 492 11.63 -8.25 0.36
CA CYS A 492 12.49 -9.01 -0.54
C CYS A 492 13.58 -8.14 -1.18
N LEU A 493 14.75 -8.75 -1.42
CA LEU A 493 15.89 -8.16 -2.10
C LEU A 493 16.31 -9.05 -3.29
N PRO A 494 16.13 -8.59 -4.54
CA PRO A 494 15.41 -7.37 -4.93
C PRO A 494 13.89 -7.57 -4.99
N TRP A 495 13.10 -6.50 -4.86
CA TRP A 495 11.64 -6.57 -4.81
C TRP A 495 10.99 -7.35 -5.98
N GLN A 496 11.59 -7.33 -7.18
CA GLN A 496 11.06 -8.03 -8.35
C GLN A 496 11.00 -9.55 -8.18
N SER A 497 11.90 -10.12 -7.35
CA SER A 497 11.94 -11.56 -7.11
C SER A 497 10.65 -12.04 -6.44
N ASP A 498 10.26 -11.37 -5.35
CA ASP A 498 8.99 -11.63 -4.66
C ASP A 498 7.79 -11.27 -5.51
N PHE A 499 7.86 -10.15 -6.23
CA PHE A 499 6.80 -9.73 -7.14
C PHE A 499 6.47 -10.78 -8.23
N ASN A 500 7.46 -11.57 -8.65
CA ASN A 500 7.22 -12.72 -9.52
C ASN A 500 6.55 -13.89 -8.78
N MET A 501 6.97 -14.18 -7.55
CA MET A 501 6.48 -15.31 -6.74
C MET A 501 5.07 -15.12 -6.19
N CYS A 502 4.65 -13.88 -5.92
CA CYS A 502 3.33 -13.54 -5.39
C CYS A 502 2.21 -13.66 -6.43
N ASN A 503 2.04 -14.84 -7.03
CA ASN A 503 1.28 -15.03 -8.28
C ASN A 503 0.01 -15.87 -8.19
N THR A 504 -0.48 -16.11 -6.96
CA THR A 504 -1.62 -17.01 -6.74
C THR A 504 -2.49 -16.67 -5.53
N HIS A 505 -1.90 -16.48 -4.34
CA HIS A 505 -2.64 -16.38 -3.06
C HIS A 505 -2.44 -15.03 -2.34
N TRP A 506 -1.64 -14.13 -2.90
CA TRP A 506 -1.07 -13.01 -2.14
C TRP A 506 -1.84 -11.71 -2.36
N TRP A 507 -1.35 -10.85 -3.26
CA TRP A 507 -1.80 -9.46 -3.38
C TRP A 507 -2.29 -9.11 -4.78
N PRO A 508 -3.38 -9.76 -5.28
CA PRO A 508 -3.92 -9.50 -6.61
C PRO A 508 -4.33 -8.03 -6.84
N SER A 509 -4.53 -7.26 -5.76
CA SER A 509 -4.84 -5.83 -5.84
C SER A 509 -3.68 -4.91 -6.23
N VAL A 510 -2.44 -5.40 -6.17
CA VAL A 510 -1.23 -4.66 -6.58
C VAL A 510 -0.51 -5.39 -7.70
N ARG A 511 -0.41 -6.71 -7.55
CA ARG A 511 0.23 -7.66 -8.46
C ARG A 511 -0.84 -8.63 -8.96
N PRO A 512 -1.50 -8.37 -10.10
CA PRO A 512 -2.55 -9.23 -10.61
C PRO A 512 -2.06 -10.67 -10.86
N ASP A 513 -2.93 -11.66 -10.64
CA ASP A 513 -2.64 -13.05 -10.99
C ASP A 513 -3.10 -13.36 -12.42
N ASP A 514 -4.29 -12.86 -12.74
CA ASP A 514 -4.98 -13.09 -14.00
C ASP A 514 -5.49 -11.77 -14.59
N ALA A 515 -5.67 -11.75 -15.91
CA ALA A 515 -6.06 -10.57 -16.65
C ALA A 515 -7.11 -10.88 -17.72
N VAL A 516 -7.97 -9.90 -18.00
CA VAL A 516 -8.79 -9.85 -19.22
C VAL A 516 -8.00 -9.04 -20.25
N THR A 517 -7.67 -9.63 -21.40
CA THR A 517 -6.90 -8.92 -22.43
C THR A 517 -7.77 -7.91 -23.17
N GLU A 518 -7.15 -6.82 -23.63
CA GLU A 518 -7.80 -5.84 -24.49
C GLU A 518 -8.39 -6.46 -25.77
N VAL A 519 -7.68 -7.42 -26.38
CA VAL A 519 -8.13 -8.13 -27.58
C VAL A 519 -9.44 -8.87 -27.30
N TYR A 520 -9.48 -9.67 -26.24
CA TYR A 520 -10.67 -10.42 -25.87
C TYR A 520 -11.82 -9.49 -25.47
N PHE A 521 -11.54 -8.42 -24.72
CA PHE A 521 -12.54 -7.41 -24.41
C PHE A 521 -13.19 -6.82 -25.66
N ASN A 522 -12.37 -6.39 -26.64
CA ASN A 522 -12.86 -5.80 -27.88
C ASN A 522 -13.64 -6.80 -28.74
N GLN A 523 -13.32 -8.09 -28.69
CA GLN A 523 -14.10 -9.14 -29.35
C GLN A 523 -15.49 -9.27 -28.71
N VAL A 524 -15.56 -9.43 -27.38
CA VAL A 524 -16.84 -9.60 -26.67
C VAL A 524 -17.72 -8.36 -26.79
N LYS A 525 -17.11 -7.17 -26.72
CA LYS A 525 -17.81 -5.87 -26.82
C LYS A 525 -18.58 -5.71 -28.13
N ARG A 526 -18.12 -6.29 -29.25
CA ARG A 526 -18.80 -6.14 -30.56
C ARG A 526 -20.18 -6.76 -30.58
N ASP A 527 -20.36 -7.87 -29.87
CA ASP A 527 -21.56 -8.71 -29.96
C ASP A 527 -22.38 -8.74 -28.66
N THR A 528 -22.02 -7.92 -27.67
CA THR A 528 -22.63 -7.93 -26.34
C THR A 528 -23.16 -6.56 -25.95
N GLN A 529 -24.39 -6.51 -25.43
CA GLN A 529 -24.96 -5.28 -24.88
C GLN A 529 -24.14 -4.78 -23.68
N PRO A 530 -23.98 -3.45 -23.50
CA PRO A 530 -23.11 -2.89 -22.45
C PRO A 530 -23.39 -3.42 -21.04
N ASP A 531 -24.66 -3.63 -20.68
CA ASP A 531 -25.11 -4.13 -19.37
C ASP A 531 -24.76 -5.61 -19.11
N GLN A 532 -24.54 -6.39 -20.17
CA GLN A 532 -24.18 -7.80 -20.09
C GLN A 532 -22.68 -8.04 -20.18
N LEU A 533 -21.91 -7.04 -20.62
CA LEU A 533 -20.50 -7.18 -20.99
C LEU A 533 -19.65 -7.78 -19.87
N ALA A 534 -19.78 -7.27 -18.65
CA ALA A 534 -19.02 -7.75 -17.50
C ALA A 534 -19.20 -9.26 -17.25
N THR A 535 -20.42 -9.79 -17.42
CA THR A 535 -20.74 -11.20 -17.17
C THR A 535 -20.27 -12.15 -18.28
N LYS A 536 -20.04 -11.61 -19.48
CA LYS A 536 -19.56 -12.35 -20.67
C LYS A 536 -18.04 -12.43 -20.74
N LEU A 537 -17.32 -11.54 -20.07
CA LEU A 537 -15.86 -11.56 -19.99
C LEU A 537 -15.37 -12.67 -19.06
N THR A 538 -15.24 -13.90 -19.56
CA THR A 538 -14.87 -15.07 -18.74
C THR A 538 -13.52 -15.66 -19.03
N GLN A 539 -12.95 -15.41 -20.20
CA GLN A 539 -11.58 -15.79 -20.46
C GLN A 539 -10.63 -14.97 -19.60
N ARG A 540 -9.59 -15.63 -19.11
CA ARG A 540 -8.51 -15.04 -18.32
C ARG A 540 -7.20 -15.63 -18.78
N VAL A 541 -6.15 -14.80 -18.77
CA VAL A 541 -4.77 -15.21 -19.02
C VAL A 541 -3.93 -14.86 -17.81
N LYS A 542 -2.79 -15.54 -17.62
CA LYS A 542 -1.84 -15.16 -16.57
C LYS A 542 -1.30 -13.76 -16.84
N TRP A 543 -1.37 -12.90 -15.82
CA TRP A 543 -0.91 -11.52 -15.96
C TRP A 543 0.61 -11.48 -16.24
N HIS A 544 1.41 -12.28 -15.54
CA HIS A 544 2.86 -12.30 -15.74
C HIS A 544 3.35 -13.08 -16.99
N ARG A 545 2.46 -13.44 -17.92
CA ARG A 545 2.86 -14.17 -19.15
C ARG A 545 3.97 -13.44 -19.91
N GLY A 546 4.91 -14.20 -20.47
CA GLY A 546 6.15 -13.68 -21.06
C GLY A 546 7.32 -13.55 -20.08
N ILE A 547 7.09 -13.68 -18.77
CA ILE A 547 8.16 -13.86 -17.77
C ILE A 547 8.44 -15.36 -17.60
N GLU A 548 9.15 -15.93 -18.58
CA GLU A 548 9.47 -17.36 -18.68
C GLU A 548 10.82 -17.67 -17.98
N GLY A 549 11.14 -18.96 -17.82
CA GLY A 549 12.42 -19.44 -17.30
C GLY A 549 12.33 -20.90 -16.86
N GLU A 550 13.41 -21.67 -17.06
CA GLU A 550 13.48 -23.11 -16.78
C GLU A 550 13.23 -23.41 -15.29
N ASN A 551 13.72 -22.52 -14.42
CA ASN A 551 13.57 -22.64 -12.98
C ASN A 551 13.10 -21.32 -12.33
N ARG A 552 12.86 -21.37 -11.01
CA ARG A 552 12.33 -20.23 -10.25
C ARG A 552 13.27 -19.02 -10.29
N ASN A 553 14.57 -19.25 -10.11
CA ASN A 553 15.57 -18.19 -10.05
C ASN A 553 15.69 -17.45 -11.38
N GLU A 554 15.62 -18.19 -12.48
CA GLU A 554 15.60 -17.60 -13.82
C GLU A 554 14.33 -16.76 -14.04
N ARG A 555 13.15 -17.26 -13.67
CA ARG A 555 11.89 -16.48 -13.77
C ARG A 555 11.95 -15.20 -12.93
N ASN A 556 12.49 -15.29 -11.71
CA ASN A 556 12.66 -14.13 -10.83
C ASN A 556 13.66 -13.13 -11.44
N THR A 557 14.74 -13.60 -12.04
CA THR A 557 15.73 -12.74 -12.72
C THR A 557 15.12 -12.10 -13.97
N ASN A 558 14.27 -12.83 -14.72
CA ASN A 558 13.56 -12.28 -15.86
C ASN A 558 12.51 -11.23 -15.45
N MET A 559 11.93 -11.32 -14.26
CA MET A 559 11.12 -10.25 -13.69
C MET A 559 11.95 -9.00 -13.40
N VAL A 560 13.16 -9.13 -12.85
CA VAL A 560 14.10 -7.98 -12.68
C VAL A 560 14.31 -7.25 -14.01
N ARG A 561 14.43 -8.00 -15.11
CA ARG A 561 14.74 -7.46 -16.44
C ARG A 561 13.53 -6.91 -17.19
N ASN A 562 12.32 -7.41 -16.92
CA ASN A 562 11.16 -7.17 -17.78
C ASN A 562 9.88 -6.72 -17.05
N TRP A 563 9.92 -6.41 -15.75
CA TRP A 563 8.74 -5.94 -15.00
C TRP A 563 8.03 -4.75 -15.67
N ASN A 564 8.79 -3.84 -16.27
CA ASN A 564 8.28 -2.64 -16.96
C ASN A 564 7.49 -2.97 -18.25
N LYS A 565 7.62 -4.20 -18.77
CA LYS A 565 6.90 -4.63 -19.98
C LYS A 565 5.49 -5.14 -19.71
N LEU A 566 5.15 -5.47 -18.46
CA LEU A 566 3.83 -5.97 -18.07
C LEU A 566 2.74 -4.91 -18.23
N GLY A 567 1.49 -5.33 -18.48
CA GLY A 567 0.36 -4.43 -18.64
C GLY A 567 -0.27 -4.01 -17.30
N PHE A 568 -0.98 -2.88 -17.30
CA PHE A 568 -1.77 -2.41 -16.17
C PHE A 568 -3.22 -2.89 -16.30
N ILE A 569 -3.78 -3.42 -15.23
CA ILE A 569 -5.21 -3.70 -15.09
C ILE A 569 -5.89 -2.40 -14.64
N ALA A 570 -6.62 -1.79 -15.56
CA ALA A 570 -7.26 -0.49 -15.35
C ALA A 570 -8.76 -0.60 -15.61
N ARG A 571 -9.54 0.26 -14.95
CA ARG A 571 -10.96 0.39 -15.22
C ARG A 571 -11.18 0.80 -16.67
N GLN A 572 -12.10 0.11 -17.32
CA GLN A 572 -12.55 0.48 -18.64
C GLN A 572 -13.64 1.56 -18.54
N LEU A 573 -13.36 2.73 -19.10
CA LEU A 573 -14.36 3.76 -19.34
C LEU A 573 -15.07 3.47 -20.67
N TYR A 574 -16.39 3.34 -20.64
CA TYR A 574 -17.24 3.24 -21.83
C TYR A 574 -18.45 4.16 -21.61
N GLU A 575 -19.15 4.56 -22.66
CA GLU A 575 -20.37 5.36 -22.53
C GLU A 575 -21.40 4.54 -21.74
N THR A 576 -21.55 4.82 -20.44
CA THR A 576 -22.41 4.03 -19.56
C THR A 576 -23.44 4.85 -18.81
N ALA A 577 -24.62 4.24 -18.66
CA ALA A 577 -25.60 4.60 -17.66
C ALA A 577 -25.05 4.41 -16.22
N PRO A 578 -25.57 5.12 -15.21
CA PRO A 578 -25.02 5.16 -13.84
C PRO A 578 -24.91 3.81 -13.10
N ASP A 579 -25.68 2.80 -13.52
CA ASP A 579 -25.87 1.54 -12.77
C ASP A 579 -25.09 0.34 -13.33
N GLN A 580 -24.16 0.54 -14.27
CA GLN A 580 -23.40 -0.57 -14.88
C GLN A 580 -22.17 -0.97 -14.07
N LEU A 581 -21.90 -2.28 -14.07
CA LEU A 581 -20.75 -2.89 -13.40
C LEU A 581 -19.40 -2.35 -13.91
N GLU A 582 -18.49 -2.08 -12.97
CA GLU A 582 -17.11 -1.73 -13.29
C GLU A 582 -16.40 -2.91 -13.94
N ILE A 583 -15.78 -2.68 -15.10
CA ILE A 583 -14.99 -3.66 -15.84
C ILE A 583 -13.53 -3.25 -15.78
N HIS A 584 -12.64 -4.19 -15.48
CA HIS A 584 -11.20 -3.96 -15.47
C HIS A 584 -10.52 -4.88 -16.47
N ILE A 585 -9.66 -4.29 -17.31
CA ILE A 585 -8.94 -5.01 -18.36
C ILE A 585 -7.49 -4.58 -18.42
N GLU A 586 -6.68 -5.42 -19.03
CA GLU A 586 -5.28 -5.13 -19.26
C GLU A 586 -5.08 -4.13 -20.39
N ARG A 587 -4.26 -3.12 -20.10
CA ARG A 587 -3.87 -2.02 -20.99
C ARG A 587 -2.36 -1.87 -20.99
N GLN A 588 -1.83 -1.30 -22.08
CA GLN A 588 -0.42 -0.85 -22.18
C GLN A 588 0.62 -1.95 -21.88
N ARG A 589 0.30 -3.22 -22.14
CA ARG A 589 1.30 -4.29 -22.22
C ARG A 589 2.26 -3.98 -23.37
N HIS A 590 3.55 -4.21 -23.15
CA HIS A 590 4.56 -3.94 -24.17
C HIS A 590 4.34 -4.86 -25.40
N PRO A 591 4.49 -4.36 -26.64
CA PRO A 591 4.26 -5.15 -27.86
C PRO A 591 5.10 -6.44 -27.96
N ASP A 592 6.34 -6.41 -27.44
CA ASP A 592 7.22 -7.59 -27.40
C ASP A 592 6.76 -8.70 -26.43
N MET A 593 5.75 -8.46 -25.59
CA MET A 593 5.23 -9.46 -24.67
C MET A 593 4.03 -10.20 -25.27
N PRO A 594 3.79 -11.48 -24.90
CA PRO A 594 2.61 -12.21 -25.35
C PRO A 594 1.31 -11.46 -25.04
N ALA A 595 0.41 -11.44 -26.04
CA ALA A 595 -0.86 -10.71 -26.02
C ALA A 595 -1.85 -11.19 -24.96
#